data_AF-A0A956QSZ5-F1
#
_entry.id   AF-A0A956QSZ5-F1
#
_cell.length_a   1.000
_cell.length_b   1.000
_cell.length_c   1.000
_cell.angle_alpha   90.00
_cell.angle_beta   90.00
_cell.angle_gamma   90.00
#
_symmetry.space_group_name_H-M   'P 1'
#
loop_
_entity.id
_entity.type
_entity.pdbx_description
1 polymer ?
#
loop_
_entity_poly.entity_id
_entity_poly.type
_entity_poly.pdbx_seq_one_letter_code
_entity_poly.pdbx_strand_id
1 'polypeptide(L)'
;MAENEKTPEAILLALAVDKDPDDRAAVSDNPNVPARALEMLAADQSEYVRYQMAENPNLGESWLSRLLDDDNPYVAHRAAKTLLAIQAVLSFAPMISVA
;
A
#
# COMPACT_ATOMS: atom_id res chain seq x y z
N MET A 1 -15.17 8.52 2.10
CA MET A 1 -14.65 7.24 1.58
C MET A 1 -13.18 7.19 1.95
N ALA A 2 -12.64 6.01 2.23
CA ALA A 2 -11.36 5.82 2.92
C ALA A 2 -10.20 6.54 2.22
N GLU A 3 -10.22 6.58 0.89
CA GLU A 3 -9.19 7.17 0.02
C GLU A 3 -9.07 8.71 0.13
N ASN A 4 -10.04 9.38 0.77
CA ASN A 4 -10.00 10.83 0.91
C ASN A 4 -8.89 11.24 1.90
N GLU A 5 -7.94 12.08 1.46
CA GLU A 5 -6.80 12.59 2.24
C GLU A 5 -7.18 13.18 3.61
N LYS A 6 -8.42 13.69 3.75
CA LYS A 6 -8.94 14.35 4.97
C LYS A 6 -9.67 13.38 5.90
N THR A 7 -9.72 12.10 5.55
CA THR A 7 -10.34 11.08 6.39
C THR A 7 -9.58 11.01 7.72
N PRO A 8 -10.25 11.22 8.86
CA PRO A 8 -9.57 11.20 10.16
C PRO A 8 -8.94 9.83 10.44
N GLU A 9 -7.81 9.83 11.16
CA GLU A 9 -7.08 8.61 11.52
C GLU A 9 -7.99 7.56 12.20
N ALA A 10 -8.85 7.99 13.12
CA ALA A 10 -9.77 7.09 13.81
C ALA A 10 -10.74 6.36 12.86
N ILE A 11 -11.13 7.02 11.75
CA ILE A 11 -11.98 6.42 10.72
C ILE A 11 -11.16 5.44 9.88
N LEU A 12 -9.93 5.79 9.50
CA LEU A 12 -9.04 4.87 8.78
C LEU A 12 -8.75 3.60 9.59
N LEU A 13 -8.53 3.72 10.90
CA LEU A 13 -8.33 2.58 11.79
C LEU A 13 -9.60 1.72 11.94
N ALA A 14 -10.78 2.34 11.98
CA ALA A 14 -12.04 1.60 12.00
C ALA A 14 -12.27 0.84 10.69
N LEU A 15 -12.01 1.48 9.55
CA LEU A 15 -12.12 0.88 8.23
C LEU A 15 -11.09 -0.22 8.00
N ALA A 16 -9.88 -0.11 8.56
CA ALA A 16 -8.84 -1.14 8.44
C ALA A 16 -9.19 -2.48 9.11
N VAL A 17 -10.24 -2.51 9.93
CA VAL A 17 -10.77 -3.74 10.55
C VAL A 17 -12.24 -3.98 10.20
N ASP A 18 -12.76 -3.30 9.17
CA ASP A 18 -14.13 -3.50 8.72
C ASP A 18 -14.33 -4.94 8.22
N LYS A 19 -15.56 -5.44 8.35
CA LYS A 19 -15.94 -6.75 7.84
C LYS A 19 -15.80 -6.82 6.32
N ASP A 20 -16.00 -5.71 5.62
CA ASP A 20 -15.95 -5.64 4.17
C ASP A 20 -14.48 -5.51 3.70
N PRO A 21 -13.94 -6.49 2.95
CA PRO A 21 -12.59 -6.40 2.42
C PRO A 21 -12.37 -5.20 1.49
N ASP A 22 -13.41 -4.70 0.81
CA ASP A 22 -13.28 -3.54 -0.07
C ASP A 22 -13.03 -2.27 0.75
N ASP A 23 -13.75 -2.10 1.87
CA ASP A 23 -13.53 -0.99 2.80
C ASP A 23 -12.14 -1.04 3.45
N ARG A 24 -11.65 -2.24 3.80
CA ARG A 24 -10.29 -2.42 4.31
C ARG A 24 -9.24 -2.08 3.25
N ALA A 25 -9.39 -2.57 2.02
CA ALA A 25 -8.46 -2.31 0.94
C ALA A 25 -8.34 -0.81 0.60
N ALA A 26 -9.47 -0.10 0.58
CA ALA A 26 -9.51 1.34 0.28
C ALA A 26 -8.70 2.19 1.28
N VAL A 27 -8.45 1.70 2.50
CA VAL A 27 -7.58 2.39 3.47
C VAL A 27 -6.14 2.52 2.96
N SER A 28 -5.64 1.53 2.22
CA SER A 28 -4.27 1.57 1.67
C SER A 28 -4.07 2.67 0.62
N ASP A 29 -5.15 3.10 -0.04
CA ASP A 29 -5.12 4.16 -1.05
C ASP A 29 -5.14 5.58 -0.46
N ASN A 30 -5.34 5.71 0.86
CA ASN A 30 -5.25 7.01 1.50
C ASN A 30 -3.79 7.49 1.58
N PRO A 31 -3.45 8.68 1.04
CA PRO A 31 -2.08 9.21 1.08
C PRO A 31 -1.57 9.50 2.50
N ASN A 32 -2.48 9.66 3.47
CA ASN A 32 -2.22 9.91 4.88
C ASN A 32 -2.53 8.68 5.75
N VAL A 33 -2.52 7.48 5.18
CA VAL A 33 -2.77 6.24 5.91
C VAL A 33 -1.77 6.09 7.07
N PRO A 34 -2.25 5.87 8.32
CA PRO A 34 -1.36 5.71 9.46
C PRO A 34 -0.63 4.36 9.39
N ALA A 35 0.62 4.32 9.85
CA ALA A 35 1.42 3.10 9.86
C ALA A 35 0.74 1.92 10.57
N ARG A 36 -0.05 2.20 11.62
CA ARG A 36 -0.82 1.17 12.33
C ARG A 36 -1.90 0.53 11.45
N ALA A 37 -2.56 1.29 10.57
CA ALA A 37 -3.50 0.71 9.62
C ALA A 37 -2.75 -0.14 8.59
N LEU A 38 -1.60 0.33 8.09
CA LEU A 38 -0.77 -0.45 7.17
C LEU A 38 -0.29 -1.79 7.75
N GLU A 39 0.08 -1.83 9.04
CA GLU A 39 0.38 -3.08 9.74
C GLU A 39 -0.81 -4.05 9.73
N MET A 40 -2.03 -3.54 9.96
CA MET A 40 -3.25 -4.35 9.94
C MET A 40 -3.53 -4.90 8.53
N LEU A 41 -3.42 -4.05 7.50
CA LEU A 41 -3.68 -4.43 6.11
C LEU A 41 -2.62 -5.41 5.58
N ALA A 42 -1.35 -5.23 5.95
CA ALA A 42 -0.27 -6.15 5.56
C ALA A 42 -0.41 -7.54 6.19
N ALA A 43 -1.08 -7.64 7.34
CA ALA A 43 -1.38 -8.89 8.03
C ALA A 43 -2.83 -9.36 7.81
N ASP A 44 -3.56 -8.72 6.87
CA ASP A 44 -4.97 -9.02 6.66
C ASP A 44 -5.16 -10.46 6.23
N GLN A 45 -6.20 -11.12 6.75
CA GLN A 45 -6.53 -12.49 6.35
C GLN A 45 -6.92 -12.61 4.88
N SER A 46 -7.44 -11.54 4.28
CA SER A 46 -7.84 -11.49 2.88
C SER A 46 -6.64 -11.17 2.00
N GLU A 47 -6.24 -12.13 1.17
CA GLU A 47 -5.24 -11.94 0.13
C GLU A 47 -5.62 -10.83 -0.86
N TYR A 48 -6.92 -10.54 -1.05
CA TYR A 48 -7.38 -9.41 -1.85
C TYR A 48 -6.92 -8.07 -1.26
N VAL A 49 -7.08 -7.88 0.05
CA VAL A 49 -6.64 -6.66 0.75
C VAL A 49 -5.12 -6.49 0.64
N ARG A 50 -4.37 -7.56 0.92
CA ARG A 50 -2.90 -7.54 0.80
C ARG A 50 -2.44 -7.31 -0.64
N TYR A 51 -3.16 -7.85 -1.61
CA TYR A 51 -2.89 -7.63 -3.03
C TYR A 51 -3.15 -6.18 -3.46
N GLN A 52 -4.24 -5.55 -3.00
CA GLN A 52 -4.50 -4.13 -3.26
C GLN A 52 -3.39 -3.25 -2.68
N MET A 53 -2.96 -3.56 -1.46
CA MET A 53 -1.78 -2.93 -0.86
C MET A 53 -0.53 -3.14 -1.74
N ALA A 54 -0.28 -4.34 -2.26
CA ALA A 54 0.85 -4.60 -3.16
C ALA A 54 0.76 -3.88 -4.52
N GLU A 55 -0.44 -3.52 -4.97
CA GLU A 55 -0.68 -2.82 -6.24
C GLU A 55 -0.46 -1.31 -6.14
N ASN A 56 -0.51 -0.74 -4.93
CA ASN A 56 -0.42 0.69 -4.74
C ASN A 56 1.05 1.19 -4.69
N PRO A 57 1.52 1.95 -5.70
CA PRO A 57 2.89 2.45 -5.78
C PRO A 57 3.22 3.55 -4.75
N ASN A 58 2.21 4.15 -4.11
CA ASN A 58 2.37 5.26 -3.17
C ASN A 58 2.60 4.82 -1.72
N LEU A 59 2.44 3.53 -1.40
CA LEU A 59 2.73 2.97 -0.07
C LEU A 59 4.20 3.11 0.34
N GLY A 60 5.09 3.23 -0.65
CA GLY A 60 6.53 3.34 -0.44
C GLY A 60 7.23 1.98 -0.41
N GLU A 61 8.54 2.03 -0.67
CA GLU A 61 9.36 0.84 -0.87
C GLU A 61 9.34 -0.12 0.33
N SER A 62 9.41 0.39 1.56
CA SER A 62 9.46 -0.45 2.76
C SER A 62 8.27 -1.41 2.89
N TRP A 63 7.06 -0.95 2.55
CA TRP A 63 5.85 -1.77 2.61
C TRP A 63 5.76 -2.75 1.45
N LEU A 64 6.11 -2.31 0.23
CA LEU A 64 6.19 -3.21 -0.93
C LEU A 64 7.24 -4.30 -0.73
N SER A 65 8.40 -3.97 -0.14
CA SER A 65 9.44 -4.94 0.21
C SER A 65 8.94 -5.97 1.22
N ARG A 66 8.19 -5.54 2.25
CA ARG A 66 7.58 -6.47 3.20
C ARG A 66 6.60 -7.45 2.54
N LEU A 67 5.84 -6.99 1.56
CA LEU A 67 4.89 -7.83 0.82
C LEU A 67 5.57 -8.80 -0.17
N LEU A 68 6.88 -8.70 -0.40
CA LEU A 68 7.63 -9.70 -1.18
C LEU A 68 7.71 -11.06 -0.47
N ASP A 69 7.62 -11.05 0.87
CA ASP A 69 7.65 -12.23 1.72
C ASP A 69 6.24 -12.77 2.03
N ASP A 70 5.20 -12.29 1.33
CA ASP A 70 3.82 -12.76 1.52
C ASP A 70 3.67 -14.24 1.14
N ASP A 71 2.96 -15.00 1.97
CA ASP A 71 2.69 -16.42 1.73
C ASP A 71 1.90 -16.67 0.43
N ASN A 72 1.10 -15.69 -0.02
CA ASN A 72 0.41 -15.76 -1.30
C ASN A 72 1.34 -15.26 -2.43
N PRO A 73 1.73 -16.14 -3.39
CA PRO A 73 2.68 -15.79 -4.44
C PRO A 73 2.13 -14.71 -5.41
N TYR A 74 0.82 -14.53 -5.52
CA TYR A 74 0.24 -13.46 -6.33
C TYR A 74 0.44 -12.09 -5.69
N VAL A 75 0.38 -12.01 -4.36
CA VAL A 75 0.66 -10.78 -3.59
C VAL A 75 2.13 -10.44 -3.74
N ALA A 76 3.03 -11.39 -3.46
CA ALA A 76 4.47 -11.20 -3.60
C ALA A 76 4.89 -10.80 -5.02
N HIS A 77 4.32 -11.46 -6.03
CA HIS A 77 4.57 -11.12 -7.43
C HIS A 77 4.09 -9.70 -7.78
N ARG A 78 2.89 -9.31 -7.31
CA ARG A 78 2.37 -7.96 -7.53
C ARG A 78 3.26 -6.92 -6.86
N ALA A 79 3.68 -7.14 -5.62
CA ALA A 79 4.58 -6.26 -4.89
C ALA A 79 5.92 -6.07 -5.63
N ALA A 80 6.50 -7.16 -6.14
CA ALA A 80 7.72 -7.10 -6.94
C ALA A 80 7.55 -6.25 -8.21
N LYS A 81 6.44 -6.41 -8.93
CA LYS A 81 6.14 -5.61 -10.12
C LYS A 81 5.97 -4.13 -9.79
N THR A 82 5.25 -3.81 -8.73
CA THR A 82 5.04 -2.42 -8.30
C THR A 82 6.36 -1.79 -7.85
N LEU A 83 7.18 -2.51 -7.08
CA LEU A 83 8.51 -2.05 -6.64
C LEU A 83 9.44 -1.77 -7.82
N LEU A 84 9.48 -2.67 -8.81
CA LEU A 84 10.25 -2.46 -10.03
C LEU A 84 9.75 -1.24 -10.82
N ALA A 85 8.43 -1.01 -10.88
CA ALA A 85 7.86 0.13 -11.56
C ALA A 85 8.27 1.46 -10.93
N ILE A 86 8.23 1.57 -9.59
CA ILE A 86 8.65 2.80 -8.90
C ILE A 86 10.15 3.05 -9.03
N GLN A 87 10.98 2.00 -8.94
CA GLN A 87 12.44 2.12 -9.12
C GLN A 87 12.81 2.53 -10.54
N ALA A 88 12.12 1.97 -11.54
CA ALA A 88 12.29 2.38 -12.93
C ALA A 88 12.00 3.88 -13.08
N VAL A 89 10.87 4.38 -12.58
CA VAL A 89 10.52 5.80 -12.65
C VAL A 89 11.58 6.69 -11.99
N LEU A 90 12.07 6.32 -10.80
CA LEU A 90 13.10 7.08 -10.09
C LEU A 90 14.45 7.10 -10.82
N SER A 91 14.83 5.99 -11.46
CA SER A 91 16.07 5.89 -12.24
C SER A 91 16.07 6.74 -13.52
N PHE A 92 14.91 7.15 -14.01
CA PHE A 92 14.76 8.01 -15.19
C PHE A 92 14.49 9.49 -14.87
N ALA A 93 14.43 9.90 -13.60
CA ALA A 93 14.36 11.31 -13.26
C ALA A 93 15.72 11.97 -13.57
N PRO A 94 15.82 12.89 -14.55
CA PRO A 94 17.08 13.57 -14.80
C PRO A 94 17.43 14.36 -13.54
N MET A 95 18.66 14.22 -13.05
CA MET A 95 19.22 15.17 -12.09
C MET A 95 19.14 16.55 -12.73
N ILE A 96 18.12 17.33 -12.40
CA ILE A 96 18.14 18.76 -12.62
C ILE A 96 19.15 19.29 -11.61
N SER A 97 20.40 19.27 -12.05
CA SER A 97 21.48 20.07 -11.53
C SER A 97 21.03 21.52 -11.59
N VAL A 98 20.84 22.15 -10.44
CA VAL A 98 20.91 23.61 -10.35
C VAL A 98 22.18 23.91 -9.55
N ALA A 99 23.11 24.52 -10.28
CA ALA A 99 24.35 25.09 -9.81
C ALA A 99 24.12 26.29 -8.87
#